data_AF-A0AAD4KT01-F1
#
_entry.id   AF-A0AAD4KT01-F1
#
_cell.length_a   1.000
_cell.length_b   1.000
_cell.length_c   1.000
_cell.angle_alpha   90.00
_cell.angle_beta   90.00
_cell.angle_gamma   90.00
#
_symmetry.space_group_name_H-M   'P 1'
#
loop_
_entity.id
_entity.type
_entity.pdbx_description
1 polymer ?
#
loop_
_entity_poly.entity_id
_entity_poly.type
_entity_poly.pdbx_seq_one_letter_code
_entity_poly.pdbx_strand_id
1 'polypeptide(L)'
;MRDKMRALDTSIKADFIQKNRTESSCPNSATSSTFDSAGRRGRKDAGTNSSHGRDKSARSRSRGRSPFSMSRGDLSPSKKHQKSDSTSSTKRPKSIELARPYSSMLPGASASVTSLQAAAHTDTSADPADFIHYLREVQKPELVEVGKLHKLRLLLRNETVSWVDSFIADNGMDEVIQLLYRIMAVEWREDHEDTLLHETLLCLKALCTTSLALQRLTLVAKNLFPALLSMLFDDEKKGPSEFTTRGIIISLLFTYLSTASTQAMSECASEILTYLRDPCPETQQVDFIANIYQPRPYRVWSKEVTNVTKEVFWIFLHHLNVIPIASRDDSIIDQEQDYVKRHFPVPRPPVPAAPYVGGVEWDATNYLAAHLDLMNGLIACQPTREQRNTLREELRASGFEKVMGGSMRTCKEKFYGAVHDCLKTWVSAAREDGWDYRFVREGPEPGSPAKSPTKSPQKKRVEEPPKIALAIDLEKKAPAKEADLDGWI
;
A
#
# COMPACT_ATOMS: atom_id res chain seq x y z
N MET A 1 -1.94 25.11 -22.60
CA MET A 1 -2.67 25.01 -23.88
C MET A 1 -4.17 25.33 -23.75
N ARG A 2 -4.90 24.69 -22.82
CA ARG A 2 -6.36 24.86 -22.63
C ARG A 2 -6.82 26.32 -22.49
N ASP A 3 -6.03 27.19 -21.88
CA ASP A 3 -6.46 28.57 -21.57
C ASP A 3 -6.46 29.48 -22.80
N LYS A 4 -5.54 29.25 -23.75
CA LYS A 4 -5.60 29.90 -25.08
C LYS A 4 -6.86 29.50 -25.86
N MET A 5 -7.40 28.30 -25.64
CA MET A 5 -8.68 27.86 -26.25
C MET A 5 -9.91 28.51 -25.59
N ARG A 6 -9.80 29.06 -24.37
CA ARG A 6 -10.93 29.72 -23.70
C ARG A 6 -11.25 31.08 -24.33
N ALA A 7 -10.22 31.85 -24.67
CA ALA A 7 -10.33 33.23 -25.15
C ALA A 7 -10.78 33.41 -26.62
N LEU A 8 -10.89 32.33 -27.41
CA LEU A 8 -11.32 32.41 -28.82
C LEU A 8 -12.85 32.58 -28.95
N ASP A 9 -13.31 33.21 -30.03
CA ASP A 9 -14.74 33.35 -30.32
C ASP A 9 -15.45 32.01 -30.60
N THR A 10 -16.77 31.99 -30.38
CA THR A 10 -17.60 30.78 -30.52
C THR A 10 -17.72 30.28 -31.95
N SER A 11 -17.66 31.17 -32.95
CA SER A 11 -17.57 30.83 -34.37
C SER A 11 -16.26 30.11 -34.69
N ILE A 12 -15.12 30.68 -34.30
CA ILE A 12 -13.78 30.11 -34.51
C ILE A 12 -13.67 28.72 -33.85
N LYS A 13 -14.26 28.55 -32.67
CA LYS A 13 -14.36 27.25 -31.98
C LYS A 13 -15.21 26.22 -32.77
N ALA A 14 -16.30 26.66 -33.42
CA ALA A 14 -17.14 25.78 -34.22
C ALA A 14 -16.42 25.30 -35.49
N ASP A 15 -15.77 26.21 -36.23
CA ASP A 15 -14.97 25.88 -37.41
C ASP A 15 -13.86 24.87 -37.09
N PHE A 16 -13.18 25.03 -35.95
CA PHE A 16 -12.12 24.12 -35.52
C PHE A 16 -12.63 22.69 -35.24
N ILE A 17 -13.84 22.57 -34.71
CA ILE A 17 -14.52 21.27 -34.48
C ILE A 17 -14.98 20.67 -35.81
N GLN A 18 -15.53 21.50 -36.71
CA GLN A 18 -16.02 21.06 -38.01
C GLN A 18 -14.88 20.57 -38.92
N LYS A 19 -13.74 21.28 -38.94
CA LYS A 19 -12.56 20.93 -39.74
C LYS A 19 -11.92 19.60 -39.30
N ASN A 20 -11.74 19.41 -37.99
CA ASN A 20 -11.23 18.16 -37.42
C ASN A 20 -12.17 16.97 -37.73
N ARG A 21 -13.49 17.20 -37.73
CA ARG A 21 -14.48 16.20 -38.11
C ARG A 21 -14.45 15.84 -39.60
N THR A 22 -14.10 16.78 -40.49
CA THR A 22 -13.89 16.48 -41.93
C THR A 22 -12.59 15.73 -42.19
N GLU A 23 -11.50 16.03 -41.47
CA GLU A 23 -10.22 15.30 -41.59
C GLU A 23 -10.32 13.83 -41.14
N SER A 24 -11.33 13.49 -40.32
CA SER A 24 -11.59 12.14 -39.81
C SER A 24 -12.23 11.16 -40.84
N SER A 25 -12.39 11.54 -42.11
CA SER A 25 -13.32 10.88 -43.05
C SER A 25 -12.71 10.33 -44.35
N CYS A 26 -11.64 9.52 -44.27
CA CYS A 26 -11.22 8.64 -45.38
C CYS A 26 -10.50 7.36 -44.86
N PRO A 27 -10.75 6.14 -45.40
CA PRO A 27 -10.32 4.89 -44.75
C PRO A 27 -9.20 4.10 -45.46
N ASN A 28 -8.54 3.18 -44.73
CA ASN A 28 -8.05 1.90 -45.28
C ASN A 28 -7.75 0.84 -44.21
N SER A 29 -8.59 -0.21 -44.18
CA SER A 29 -8.35 -1.67 -44.00
C SER A 29 -7.00 -2.20 -43.44
N ALA A 30 -6.93 -3.30 -42.67
CA ALA A 30 -7.90 -4.26 -42.08
C ALA A 30 -7.14 -5.14 -41.02
N THR A 31 -7.65 -6.16 -40.29
CA THR A 31 -8.73 -7.15 -40.50
C THR A 31 -9.34 -7.71 -39.19
N SER A 32 -10.64 -8.07 -39.22
CA SER A 32 -11.34 -9.17 -38.48
C SER A 32 -11.30 -9.23 -36.94
N SER A 33 -12.31 -9.68 -36.17
CA SER A 33 -13.76 -10.01 -36.33
C SER A 33 -14.21 -10.67 -34.99
N THR A 34 -15.43 -10.66 -34.43
CA THR A 34 -16.78 -10.05 -34.61
C THR A 34 -17.50 -10.26 -33.23
N PHE A 35 -18.80 -10.05 -32.93
CA PHE A 35 -20.05 -9.79 -33.67
C PHE A 35 -21.05 -8.99 -32.78
N ASP A 36 -22.23 -8.69 -33.32
CA ASP A 36 -23.36 -7.93 -32.74
C ASP A 36 -24.07 -8.65 -31.56
N SER A 37 -24.79 -7.97 -30.64
CA SER A 37 -26.09 -7.35 -30.95
C SER A 37 -26.62 -6.34 -29.92
N ALA A 38 -27.26 -5.27 -30.41
CA ALA A 38 -28.27 -4.49 -29.67
C ALA A 38 -29.57 -5.33 -29.50
N GLY A 39 -30.50 -5.07 -28.57
CA GLY A 39 -30.71 -3.88 -27.73
C GLY A 39 -31.98 -3.14 -28.14
N ARG A 40 -32.92 -2.88 -27.22
CA ARG A 40 -34.13 -2.05 -27.44
C ARG A 40 -34.73 -1.52 -26.13
N ARG A 41 -35.25 -0.29 -26.17
CA ARG A 41 -36.18 0.26 -25.15
C ARG A 41 -37.62 -0.05 -25.56
N GLY A 42 -38.52 -0.23 -24.59
CA GLY A 42 -39.93 -0.61 -24.84
C GLY A 42 -40.90 0.55 -25.07
N ARG A 43 -42.17 0.21 -25.28
CA ARG A 43 -43.33 1.13 -25.29
C ARG A 43 -44.60 0.41 -24.80
N LYS A 44 -45.50 1.18 -24.18
CA LYS A 44 -46.90 0.91 -23.80
C LYS A 44 -47.82 0.71 -25.05
N ASP A 45 -49.07 0.22 -25.00
CA ASP A 45 -50.15 0.19 -23.98
C ASP A 45 -51.21 -0.92 -24.28
N ALA A 46 -52.14 -1.17 -23.32
CA ALA A 46 -53.52 -1.74 -23.43
C ALA A 46 -53.80 -3.18 -23.97
N GLY A 47 -54.88 -3.86 -23.50
CA GLY A 47 -55.33 -5.11 -24.18
C GLY A 47 -56.40 -6.11 -23.65
N THR A 48 -56.97 -6.06 -22.43
CA THR A 48 -58.18 -6.83 -21.96
C THR A 48 -58.26 -8.40 -21.97
N ASN A 49 -59.02 -8.94 -20.99
CA ASN A 49 -59.75 -10.26 -20.95
C ASN A 49 -58.95 -11.59 -20.94
N SER A 50 -58.96 -12.37 -19.82
CA SER A 50 -59.88 -13.50 -19.46
C SER A 50 -59.44 -14.88 -19.99
N SER A 51 -59.57 -16.05 -19.33
CA SER A 51 -60.03 -16.44 -17.97
C SER A 51 -59.78 -17.95 -17.73
N HIS A 52 -59.51 -18.37 -16.47
CA HIS A 52 -59.42 -19.78 -16.00
C HIS A 52 -58.28 -20.66 -16.62
N GLY A 53 -57.86 -21.80 -16.05
CA GLY A 53 -58.16 -22.39 -14.74
C GLY A 53 -57.38 -23.69 -14.42
N ARG A 54 -57.28 -24.01 -13.12
CA ARG A 54 -56.97 -25.29 -12.39
C ARG A 54 -56.27 -26.51 -13.05
N ASP A 55 -55.37 -27.07 -12.23
CA ASP A 55 -55.18 -28.49 -11.86
C ASP A 55 -54.45 -29.55 -12.75
N LYS A 56 -53.30 -29.99 -12.19
CA LYS A 56 -52.90 -31.38 -11.83
C LYS A 56 -52.40 -32.40 -12.88
N SER A 57 -51.40 -33.16 -12.40
CA SER A 57 -51.14 -34.60 -12.66
C SER A 57 -50.57 -35.02 -14.03
N ALA A 58 -49.65 -36.00 -14.15
CA ALA A 58 -48.68 -36.62 -13.21
C ALA A 58 -47.75 -37.58 -13.97
N ARG A 59 -46.56 -37.88 -13.42
CA ARG A 59 -45.98 -39.23 -13.09
C ARG A 59 -44.43 -39.14 -13.00
N SER A 60 -43.81 -39.57 -11.88
CA SER A 60 -43.24 -40.90 -11.62
C SER A 60 -42.09 -41.28 -12.59
N ARG A 61 -40.90 -41.74 -12.18
CA ARG A 61 -40.47 -42.33 -10.88
C ARG A 61 -38.96 -42.11 -10.60
N SER A 62 -38.43 -42.70 -9.51
CA SER A 62 -37.15 -42.35 -8.86
C SER A 62 -36.17 -43.53 -8.63
N ARG A 63 -34.88 -43.21 -8.35
CA ARG A 63 -33.76 -44.08 -7.84
C ARG A 63 -33.03 -44.92 -8.92
N GLY A 64 -31.72 -45.26 -8.82
CA GLY A 64 -30.62 -44.75 -7.95
C GLY A 64 -29.53 -45.79 -7.56
N ARG A 65 -28.24 -45.38 -7.46
CA ARG A 65 -26.99 -46.10 -7.00
C ARG A 65 -26.41 -47.16 -7.98
N SER A 66 -25.15 -47.12 -8.49
CA SER A 66 -23.78 -47.18 -7.88
C SER A 66 -23.34 -48.60 -7.40
N PRO A 67 -22.05 -49.08 -7.49
CA PRO A 67 -20.89 -48.83 -8.38
C PRO A 67 -20.11 -50.14 -8.79
N PHE A 68 -18.74 -50.12 -8.81
CA PHE A 68 -17.69 -51.19 -8.99
C PHE A 68 -17.11 -51.42 -10.41
N SER A 69 -15.92 -52.05 -10.65
CA SER A 69 -14.57 -51.98 -10.02
C SER A 69 -13.54 -52.89 -10.75
N MET A 70 -12.26 -52.45 -10.96
CA MET A 70 -11.08 -53.24 -11.45
C MET A 70 -11.20 -53.84 -12.90
N SER A 71 -10.16 -54.35 -13.59
CA SER A 71 -8.78 -54.74 -13.22
C SER A 71 -7.73 -54.60 -14.37
N ARG A 72 -6.47 -55.01 -14.13
CA ARG A 72 -5.27 -54.92 -15.01
C ARG A 72 -5.23 -55.92 -16.19
N GLY A 73 -4.39 -55.62 -17.20
CA GLY A 73 -3.83 -56.57 -18.18
C GLY A 73 -2.72 -55.95 -19.05
N ASP A 74 -1.60 -56.64 -19.25
CA ASP A 74 -0.36 -56.14 -19.90
C ASP A 74 -0.12 -56.71 -21.32
N LEU A 75 0.96 -56.22 -21.96
CA LEU A 75 1.81 -56.82 -23.03
C LEU A 75 1.70 -56.28 -24.47
N SER A 76 2.84 -55.80 -24.97
CA SER A 76 3.21 -55.61 -26.39
C SER A 76 3.97 -56.86 -26.92
N PRO A 77 4.31 -57.06 -28.23
CA PRO A 77 5.41 -56.27 -28.85
C PRO A 77 5.51 -56.16 -30.42
N SER A 78 6.04 -55.03 -30.90
CA SER A 78 7.04 -54.88 -32.01
C SER A 78 6.81 -55.45 -33.44
N LYS A 79 7.03 -54.60 -34.49
CA LYS A 79 8.21 -54.61 -35.39
C LYS A 79 8.15 -53.60 -36.58
N LYS A 80 9.34 -53.09 -36.96
CA LYS A 80 9.95 -52.78 -38.29
C LYS A 80 9.08 -52.86 -39.58
N HIS A 81 9.31 -52.15 -40.70
CA HIS A 81 10.49 -51.43 -41.29
C HIS A 81 10.02 -50.54 -42.51
N GLN A 82 10.77 -49.70 -43.28
CA GLN A 82 12.17 -49.22 -43.25
C GLN A 82 12.33 -47.75 -43.80
N LYS A 83 12.44 -47.52 -45.13
CA LYS A 83 12.77 -46.23 -45.83
C LYS A 83 12.48 -46.29 -47.36
N SER A 84 12.28 -45.14 -48.00
CA SER A 84 12.82 -44.80 -49.34
C SER A 84 12.89 -43.27 -49.54
N ASP A 85 13.73 -42.79 -50.48
CA ASP A 85 14.08 -41.36 -50.69
C ASP A 85 13.44 -40.75 -51.95
N SER A 86 13.29 -39.41 -52.02
CA SER A 86 13.77 -38.57 -53.17
C SER A 86 13.40 -37.07 -53.15
N THR A 87 14.44 -36.22 -53.05
CA THR A 87 14.72 -34.97 -53.82
C THR A 87 13.73 -33.78 -53.99
N SER A 88 14.37 -32.60 -54.16
CA SER A 88 13.87 -31.32 -54.74
C SER A 88 13.13 -30.31 -53.85
N SER A 89 13.02 -29.03 -54.25
CA SER A 89 14.07 -28.00 -54.08
C SER A 89 13.62 -26.59 -54.50
N THR A 90 13.86 -25.54 -53.68
CA THR A 90 13.98 -24.13 -54.15
C THR A 90 14.76 -23.26 -53.13
N LYS A 91 15.11 -22.01 -53.47
CA LYS A 91 16.16 -21.22 -52.80
C LYS A 91 15.81 -19.72 -52.62
N ARG A 92 16.58 -19.07 -51.71
CA ARG A 92 16.92 -17.62 -51.57
C ARG A 92 16.05 -16.74 -50.64
N PRO A 93 16.57 -15.59 -50.14
CA PRO A 93 17.97 -15.09 -50.09
C PRO A 93 18.49 -14.74 -48.67
N LYS A 94 19.71 -14.19 -48.55
CA LYS A 94 20.30 -13.60 -47.33
C LYS A 94 20.70 -12.13 -47.56
N SER A 95 20.61 -11.28 -46.53
CA SER A 95 21.47 -10.12 -46.17
C SER A 95 20.69 -9.20 -45.19
N ILE A 96 21.28 -8.33 -44.36
CA ILE A 96 22.69 -8.00 -44.09
C ILE A 96 22.87 -7.69 -42.58
N GLU A 97 24.09 -7.83 -42.04
CA GLU A 97 24.46 -7.38 -40.68
C GLU A 97 25.63 -6.39 -40.74
N LEU A 98 25.75 -5.51 -39.74
CA LEU A 98 26.94 -4.69 -39.51
C LEU A 98 27.62 -5.04 -38.17
N ALA A 99 28.93 -5.29 -38.27
CA ALA A 99 30.00 -5.20 -37.27
C ALA A 99 29.79 -4.17 -36.12
N ARG A 100 30.38 -4.28 -34.91
CA ARG A 100 31.56 -5.01 -34.33
C ARG A 100 31.62 -4.69 -32.80
N PRO A 101 32.65 -5.08 -31.99
CA PRO A 101 33.62 -6.18 -32.08
C PRO A 101 33.80 -7.01 -30.76
N TYR A 102 34.71 -8.00 -30.81
CA TYR A 102 35.60 -8.46 -29.72
C TYR A 102 35.06 -9.36 -28.57
N SER A 103 35.12 -10.68 -28.78
CA SER A 103 35.77 -11.61 -27.83
C SER A 103 36.35 -12.81 -28.60
N SER A 104 37.18 -13.63 -27.95
CA SER A 104 38.12 -14.55 -28.59
C SER A 104 37.70 -16.03 -28.66
N MET A 105 37.99 -16.66 -29.80
CA MET A 105 38.37 -18.08 -30.00
C MET A 105 37.69 -19.17 -29.15
N LEU A 106 36.87 -20.00 -29.80
CA LEU A 106 36.42 -21.31 -29.30
C LEU A 106 37.00 -22.45 -30.17
N PRO A 107 37.62 -23.48 -29.59
CA PRO A 107 37.60 -24.85 -30.09
C PRO A 107 36.28 -25.53 -29.68
N GLY A 108 35.78 -26.47 -30.47
CA GLY A 108 34.44 -27.04 -30.27
C GLY A 108 34.36 -28.53 -29.90
N ALA A 109 33.16 -28.89 -29.42
CA ALA A 109 32.56 -30.23 -29.36
C ALA A 109 32.87 -31.19 -28.19
N SER A 110 31.78 -31.78 -27.69
CA SER A 110 31.67 -33.12 -27.06
C SER A 110 32.26 -33.36 -25.67
N ALA A 111 31.53 -32.94 -24.63
CA ALA A 111 31.61 -33.51 -23.27
C ALA A 111 30.24 -33.58 -22.58
N SER A 112 30.08 -34.52 -21.65
CA SER A 112 28.83 -34.96 -21.02
C SER A 112 28.09 -33.91 -20.17
N VAL A 113 26.75 -34.07 -20.07
CA VAL A 113 25.81 -33.21 -19.31
C VAL A 113 25.91 -33.35 -17.77
N THR A 114 27.11 -33.59 -17.24
CA THR A 114 27.35 -33.94 -15.82
C THR A 114 28.33 -32.98 -15.12
N SER A 115 28.78 -31.93 -15.81
CA SER A 115 29.85 -31.02 -15.33
C SER A 115 29.42 -29.55 -15.15
N LEU A 116 28.13 -29.29 -14.91
CA LEU A 116 27.62 -27.92 -14.69
C LEU A 116 27.61 -27.48 -13.21
N GLN A 117 27.97 -28.35 -12.27
CA GLN A 117 28.04 -28.02 -10.84
C GLN A 117 29.46 -27.67 -10.36
N ALA A 118 30.51 -28.14 -11.04
CA ALA A 118 31.90 -27.90 -10.64
C ALA A 118 32.49 -26.55 -11.13
N ALA A 119 31.88 -25.93 -12.15
CA ALA A 119 32.31 -24.64 -12.71
C ALA A 119 31.55 -23.44 -12.12
N ALA A 120 30.75 -23.66 -11.05
CA ALA A 120 29.99 -22.62 -10.36
C ALA A 120 30.77 -21.96 -9.19
N HIS A 121 32.02 -22.36 -8.96
CA HIS A 121 32.96 -21.64 -8.10
C HIS A 121 33.46 -20.36 -8.81
N THR A 122 32.58 -19.37 -8.93
CA THR A 122 32.94 -17.98 -9.17
C THR A 122 33.32 -17.32 -7.84
N ASP A 123 34.27 -16.38 -7.85
CA ASP A 123 34.77 -15.65 -6.66
C ASP A 123 33.69 -14.75 -6.01
N THR A 124 32.71 -15.37 -5.36
CA THR A 124 31.43 -14.76 -4.95
C THR A 124 31.30 -14.64 -3.43
N SER A 125 32.01 -15.50 -2.69
CA SER A 125 32.14 -15.42 -1.22
C SER A 125 33.02 -14.24 -0.83
N ALA A 126 32.48 -13.02 -0.94
CA ALA A 126 33.04 -11.86 -0.27
C ALA A 126 32.97 -12.08 1.25
N ASP A 127 34.04 -11.73 1.96
CA ASP A 127 34.15 -12.00 3.39
C ASP A 127 33.17 -11.10 4.18
N PRO A 128 32.43 -11.61 5.18
CA PRO A 128 31.71 -10.78 6.13
C PRO A 128 32.56 -9.62 6.67
N ALA A 129 33.84 -9.87 6.96
CA ALA A 129 34.78 -8.91 7.52
C ALA A 129 35.07 -7.74 6.57
N ASP A 130 35.10 -7.96 5.24
CA ASP A 130 35.35 -6.88 4.26
C ASP A 130 34.29 -5.77 4.38
N PHE A 131 33.01 -6.16 4.49
CA PHE A 131 31.90 -5.21 4.62
C PHE A 131 31.93 -4.51 5.98
N ILE A 132 32.29 -5.23 7.05
CA ILE A 132 32.37 -4.67 8.40
C ILE A 132 33.54 -3.68 8.50
N HIS A 133 34.71 -4.01 7.93
CA HIS A 133 35.85 -3.11 7.83
C HIS A 133 35.50 -1.84 7.05
N TYR A 134 34.88 -2.00 5.87
CA TYR A 134 34.45 -0.88 5.04
C TYR A 134 33.46 0.05 5.76
N LEU A 135 32.46 -0.49 6.48
CA LEU A 135 31.49 0.30 7.25
C LEU A 135 32.12 1.00 8.46
N ARG A 136 33.22 0.47 9.01
CA ARG A 136 34.01 1.09 10.08
C ARG A 136 34.91 2.22 9.57
N GLU A 137 35.53 2.06 8.39
CA GLU A 137 36.35 3.11 7.76
C GLU A 137 35.50 4.25 7.19
N VAL A 138 34.47 3.92 6.40
CA VAL A 138 33.69 4.91 5.65
C VAL A 138 32.48 5.36 6.48
N GLN A 139 32.77 6.20 7.47
CA GLN A 139 31.77 6.73 8.40
C GLN A 139 30.81 7.76 7.77
N LYS A 140 31.28 8.56 6.81
CA LYS A 140 30.53 9.65 6.16
C LYS A 140 29.52 9.13 5.13
N PRO A 141 28.18 9.31 5.31
CA PRO A 141 27.17 8.84 4.36
C PRO A 141 27.43 9.21 2.89
N GLU A 142 27.93 10.43 2.66
CA GLU A 142 28.24 11.01 1.35
C GLU A 142 29.36 10.25 0.61
N LEU A 143 30.15 9.44 1.35
CA LEU A 143 31.24 8.61 0.82
C LEU A 143 30.88 7.11 0.77
N VAL A 144 29.75 6.69 1.33
CA VAL A 144 29.35 5.29 1.38
C VAL A 144 28.76 4.85 0.04
N GLU A 145 29.37 3.84 -0.57
CA GLU A 145 28.97 3.29 -1.87
C GLU A 145 27.66 2.49 -1.74
N VAL A 146 26.56 3.06 -2.24
CA VAL A 146 25.26 2.38 -2.37
C VAL A 146 25.39 0.99 -3.01
N GLY A 147 26.29 0.84 -4.00
CA GLY A 147 26.56 -0.44 -4.67
C GLY A 147 27.13 -1.53 -3.74
N LYS A 148 27.91 -1.16 -2.71
CA LYS A 148 28.40 -2.11 -1.68
C LYS A 148 27.28 -2.54 -0.75
N LEU A 149 26.40 -1.62 -0.33
CA LEU A 149 25.22 -1.96 0.48
C LEU A 149 24.23 -2.83 -0.31
N HIS A 150 24.04 -2.56 -1.61
CA HIS A 150 23.26 -3.41 -2.50
C HIS A 150 23.85 -4.82 -2.61
N LYS A 151 25.18 -4.96 -2.74
CA LYS A 151 25.85 -6.28 -2.73
C LYS A 151 25.67 -6.99 -1.37
N LEU A 152 25.85 -6.27 -0.27
CA LEU A 152 25.66 -6.79 1.09
C LEU A 152 24.23 -7.33 1.29
N ARG A 153 23.20 -6.58 0.88
CA ARG A 153 21.80 -7.03 0.89
C ARG A 153 21.58 -8.33 0.12
N LEU A 154 22.20 -8.48 -1.05
CA LEU A 154 22.07 -9.69 -1.86
C LEU A 154 22.72 -10.90 -1.17
N LEU A 155 23.87 -10.72 -0.52
CA LEU A 155 24.49 -11.76 0.29
C LEU A 155 23.60 -12.10 1.50
N LEU A 156 23.24 -11.12 2.32
CA LEU A 156 22.38 -11.28 3.52
C LEU A 156 21.06 -12.01 3.29
N ARG A 157 20.53 -12.03 2.06
CA ARG A 157 19.28 -12.70 1.69
C ARG A 157 19.48 -14.07 1.00
N ASN A 158 20.65 -14.32 0.41
CA ASN A 158 20.87 -15.49 -0.46
C ASN A 158 21.97 -16.43 0.06
N GLU A 159 22.83 -16.00 0.98
CA GLU A 159 23.93 -16.78 1.55
C GLU A 159 23.50 -17.76 2.64
N THR A 160 24.45 -18.60 3.07
CA THR A 160 24.24 -19.52 4.21
C THR A 160 23.95 -18.77 5.51
N VAL A 161 23.11 -19.36 6.38
CA VAL A 161 22.81 -18.81 7.71
C VAL A 161 24.10 -18.60 8.53
N SER A 162 25.08 -19.50 8.38
CA SER A 162 26.42 -19.38 8.97
C SER A 162 27.20 -18.14 8.53
N TRP A 163 27.06 -17.68 7.28
CA TRP A 163 27.67 -16.42 6.80
C TRP A 163 27.04 -15.22 7.50
N VAL A 164 25.71 -15.22 7.61
CA VAL A 164 24.92 -14.13 8.24
C VAL A 164 25.14 -14.10 9.75
N ASP A 165 25.16 -15.24 10.43
CA ASP A 165 25.43 -15.34 11.87
C ASP A 165 26.86 -14.89 12.20
N SER A 166 27.85 -15.17 11.34
CA SER A 166 29.23 -14.66 11.48
C SER A 166 29.26 -13.13 11.33
N PHE A 167 28.61 -12.59 10.29
CA PHE A 167 28.48 -11.14 10.09
C PHE A 167 27.82 -10.44 11.31
N ILE A 168 26.84 -11.08 11.96
CA ILE A 168 26.21 -10.52 13.17
C ILE A 168 27.11 -10.67 14.41
N ALA A 169 27.87 -11.77 14.52
CA ALA A 169 28.79 -12.01 15.63
C ALA A 169 29.91 -10.96 15.69
N ASP A 170 30.44 -10.54 14.54
CA ASP A 170 31.47 -9.49 14.41
C ASP A 170 30.91 -8.04 14.48
N ASN A 171 29.68 -7.91 14.99
CA ASN A 171 28.87 -6.69 15.14
C ASN A 171 28.48 -5.99 13.82
N GLY A 172 28.49 -6.68 12.67
CA GLY A 172 28.12 -6.10 11.37
C GLY A 172 26.68 -5.59 11.30
N MET A 173 25.75 -6.17 12.07
CA MET A 173 24.39 -5.63 12.22
C MET A 173 24.39 -4.27 12.93
N ASP A 174 25.22 -4.09 13.96
CA ASP A 174 25.37 -2.83 14.67
C ASP A 174 26.06 -1.76 13.80
N GLU A 175 26.96 -2.12 12.88
CA GLU A 175 27.51 -1.19 11.88
C GLU A 175 26.44 -0.70 10.89
N VAL A 176 25.55 -1.59 10.42
CA VAL A 176 24.41 -1.24 9.55
C VAL A 176 23.43 -0.30 10.27
N ILE A 177 23.17 -0.54 11.55
CA ILE A 177 22.30 0.32 12.38
C ILE A 177 22.96 1.68 12.67
N GLN A 178 24.27 1.70 12.92
CA GLN A 178 25.01 2.97 13.08
C GLN A 178 25.03 3.78 11.79
N LEU A 179 25.25 3.15 10.63
CA LEU A 179 25.12 3.82 9.32
C LEU A 179 23.73 4.42 9.13
N LEU A 180 22.68 3.68 9.48
CA LEU A 180 21.29 4.16 9.43
C LEU A 180 21.08 5.42 10.28
N TYR A 181 21.57 5.45 11.53
CA TYR A 181 21.55 6.67 12.35
C TYR A 181 22.36 7.83 11.73
N ARG A 182 23.53 7.55 11.12
CA ARG A 182 24.34 8.59 10.45
C ARG A 182 23.62 9.20 9.24
N ILE A 183 22.91 8.40 8.45
CA ILE A 183 22.08 8.87 7.32
C ILE A 183 20.89 9.70 7.82
N MET A 184 20.26 9.28 8.92
CA MET A 184 19.13 10.00 9.53
C MET A 184 19.54 11.34 10.16
N ALA A 185 20.82 11.52 10.51
CA ALA A 185 21.37 12.77 11.02
C ALA A 185 21.73 13.80 9.92
N VAL A 186 21.64 13.43 8.64
CA VAL A 186 21.84 14.35 7.51
C VAL A 186 20.60 15.24 7.36
N GLU A 187 20.73 16.53 7.65
CA GLU A 187 19.62 17.50 7.64
C GLU A 187 18.98 17.67 6.25
N TRP A 188 19.81 17.58 5.19
CA TRP A 188 19.45 17.72 3.79
C TRP A 188 20.06 16.57 2.99
N ARG A 189 19.28 15.51 2.75
CA ARG A 189 19.67 14.35 1.92
C ARG A 189 19.49 14.68 0.44
N GLU A 190 20.47 14.32 -0.39
CA GLU A 190 20.32 14.28 -1.85
C GLU A 190 19.86 12.88 -2.30
N ASP A 191 19.72 12.67 -3.61
CA ASP A 191 19.31 11.39 -4.20
C ASP A 191 20.22 10.22 -3.75
N HIS A 192 21.50 10.50 -3.44
CA HIS A 192 22.46 9.52 -2.92
C HIS A 192 22.08 9.04 -1.51
N GLU A 193 21.89 9.94 -0.54
CA GLU A 193 21.58 9.55 0.84
C GLU A 193 20.18 8.94 0.97
N ASP A 194 19.19 9.36 0.17
CA ASP A 194 17.85 8.74 0.15
C ASP A 194 17.89 7.32 -0.48
N THR A 195 18.74 7.09 -1.50
CA THR A 195 18.98 5.74 -2.04
C THR A 195 19.79 4.87 -1.07
N LEU A 196 20.77 5.45 -0.37
CA LEU A 196 21.56 4.77 0.65
C LEU A 196 20.70 4.38 1.86
N LEU A 197 19.77 5.25 2.27
CA LEU A 197 18.76 4.97 3.28
C LEU A 197 17.91 3.75 2.89
N HIS A 198 17.45 3.69 1.64
CA HIS A 198 16.67 2.57 1.12
C HIS A 198 17.43 1.23 1.16
N GLU A 199 18.64 1.17 0.61
CA GLU A 199 19.46 -0.07 0.60
C GLU A 199 19.91 -0.47 2.02
N THR A 200 20.20 0.49 2.91
CA THR A 200 20.56 0.22 4.32
C THR A 200 19.36 -0.34 5.10
N LEU A 201 18.16 0.23 4.94
CA LEU A 201 16.92 -0.31 5.51
C LEU A 201 16.60 -1.72 4.97
N LEU A 202 16.89 -1.99 3.69
CA LEU A 202 16.74 -3.33 3.13
C LEU A 202 17.80 -4.32 3.63
N CYS A 203 19.04 -3.89 3.92
CA CYS A 203 20.04 -4.73 4.58
C CYS A 203 19.55 -5.17 5.96
N LEU A 204 19.04 -4.23 6.77
CA LEU A 204 18.43 -4.52 8.06
C LEU A 204 17.22 -5.48 7.94
N LYS A 205 16.36 -5.28 6.93
CA LYS A 205 15.23 -6.19 6.66
C LYS A 205 15.67 -7.59 6.21
N ALA A 206 16.81 -7.72 5.53
CA ALA A 206 17.39 -9.03 5.17
C ALA A 206 17.98 -9.73 6.39
N LEU A 207 18.74 -9.01 7.24
CA LEU A 207 19.26 -9.52 8.52
C LEU A 207 18.15 -10.12 9.38
N CYS A 208 17.01 -9.43 9.52
CA CYS A 208 15.85 -9.87 10.33
C CYS A 208 15.13 -11.14 9.81
N THR A 209 15.75 -11.91 8.92
CA THR A 209 15.34 -13.28 8.59
C THR A 209 16.02 -14.34 9.47
N THR A 210 17.10 -14.02 10.19
CA THR A 210 17.76 -14.95 11.13
C THR A 210 17.35 -14.70 12.59
N SER A 211 17.39 -15.76 13.41
CA SER A 211 17.03 -15.69 14.83
C SER A 211 17.99 -14.79 15.63
N LEU A 212 19.29 -14.81 15.32
CA LEU A 212 20.30 -13.98 15.97
C LEU A 212 20.07 -12.48 15.71
N ALA A 213 19.70 -12.12 14.47
CA ALA A 213 19.35 -10.74 14.14
C ALA A 213 18.07 -10.28 14.85
N LEU A 214 17.06 -11.13 15.01
CA LEU A 214 15.82 -10.79 15.71
C LEU A 214 16.04 -10.58 17.22
N GLN A 215 16.96 -11.34 17.83
CA GLN A 215 17.43 -11.09 19.19
C GLN A 215 18.13 -9.73 19.30
N ARG A 216 19.05 -9.41 18.38
CA ARG A 216 19.72 -8.09 18.33
C ARG A 216 18.75 -6.94 18.08
N LEU A 217 17.77 -7.11 17.18
CA LEU A 217 16.69 -6.13 16.92
C LEU A 217 15.93 -5.78 18.21
N THR A 218 15.64 -6.78 19.04
CA THR A 218 14.96 -6.60 20.33
C THR A 218 15.75 -5.73 21.31
N LEU A 219 17.09 -5.76 21.26
CA LEU A 219 17.94 -4.91 22.10
C LEU A 219 17.96 -3.44 21.64
N VAL A 220 17.91 -3.19 20.32
CA VAL A 220 17.99 -1.83 19.74
C VAL A 220 16.63 -1.16 19.54
N ALA A 221 15.53 -1.92 19.55
CA ALA A 221 14.16 -1.47 19.26
C ALA A 221 13.78 -0.14 19.94
N LYS A 222 14.15 0.00 21.23
CA LYS A 222 13.88 1.15 22.10
C LYS A 222 14.45 2.48 21.64
N ASN A 223 15.51 2.46 20.82
CA ASN A 223 16.11 3.65 20.25
C ASN A 223 15.79 3.74 18.74
N LEU A 224 15.84 2.59 18.05
CA LEU A 224 15.75 2.51 16.60
C LEU A 224 14.35 2.84 16.07
N PHE A 225 13.29 2.30 16.67
CA PHE A 225 11.94 2.54 16.19
C PHE A 225 11.43 3.96 16.46
N PRO A 226 11.62 4.57 17.65
CA PRO A 226 11.32 5.98 17.85
C PRO A 226 12.05 6.91 16.88
N ALA A 227 13.34 6.68 16.62
CA ALA A 227 14.09 7.49 15.67
C ALA A 227 13.54 7.36 14.23
N LEU A 228 13.29 6.13 13.77
CA LEU A 228 12.75 5.88 12.43
C LEU A 228 11.33 6.44 12.26
N LEU A 229 10.49 6.35 13.29
CA LEU A 229 9.14 6.92 13.29
C LEU A 229 9.18 8.46 13.36
N SER A 230 10.11 9.05 14.11
CA SER A 230 10.31 10.51 14.13
C SER A 230 10.72 11.05 12.77
N MET A 231 11.58 10.34 12.02
CA MET A 231 11.91 10.69 10.64
C MET A 231 10.70 10.48 9.70
N LEU A 232 9.98 9.36 9.85
CA LEU A 232 8.88 9.00 8.96
C LEU A 232 7.65 9.93 9.10
N PHE A 233 7.39 10.40 10.32
CA PHE A 233 6.23 11.23 10.66
C PHE A 233 6.56 12.73 10.80
N ASP A 234 7.78 13.13 10.43
CA ASP A 234 8.27 14.51 10.54
C ASP A 234 7.30 15.54 9.94
N ASP A 235 7.05 16.62 10.68
CA ASP A 235 6.09 17.68 10.30
C ASP A 235 6.64 18.58 9.18
N GLU A 236 7.97 18.68 9.01
CA GLU A 236 8.63 19.38 7.89
C GLU A 236 8.72 18.52 6.62
N LYS A 237 8.39 17.22 6.70
CA LYS A 237 8.51 16.19 5.65
C LYS A 237 9.95 15.86 5.20
N LYS A 238 10.92 15.91 6.11
CA LYS A 238 12.31 15.44 5.91
C LYS A 238 12.47 13.91 5.87
N GLY A 239 11.40 13.17 6.13
CA GLY A 239 11.33 11.72 5.92
C GLY A 239 11.49 11.31 4.44
N PRO A 240 11.86 10.06 4.14
CA PRO A 240 11.99 9.58 2.78
C PRO A 240 10.66 9.73 2.03
N SER A 241 10.73 10.23 0.79
CA SER A 241 9.53 10.49 -0.02
C SER A 241 8.83 9.20 -0.48
N GLU A 242 9.62 8.22 -0.92
CA GLU A 242 9.18 6.99 -1.55
C GLU A 242 8.40 6.04 -0.63
N PHE A 243 7.23 5.60 -1.10
CA PHE A 243 6.36 4.66 -0.37
C PHE A 243 7.03 3.30 -0.10
N THR A 244 7.95 2.89 -0.97
CA THR A 244 8.74 1.66 -0.80
C THR A 244 9.68 1.79 0.41
N THR A 245 10.46 2.88 0.50
CA THR A 245 11.36 3.17 1.63
C THR A 245 10.59 3.29 2.95
N ARG A 246 9.52 4.11 2.95
CA ARG A 246 8.61 4.27 4.10
C ARG A 246 8.01 2.93 4.55
N GLY A 247 7.66 2.06 3.60
CA GLY A 247 7.13 0.72 3.84
C GLY A 247 8.12 -0.27 4.44
N ILE A 248 9.43 -0.06 4.31
CA ILE A 248 10.42 -0.91 5.01
C ILE A 248 10.38 -0.65 6.52
N ILE A 249 10.24 0.60 6.96
CA ILE A 249 10.15 0.96 8.39
C ILE A 249 8.94 0.29 9.04
N ILE A 250 7.77 0.38 8.41
CA ILE A 250 6.54 -0.28 8.88
C ILE A 250 6.64 -1.82 8.77
N SER A 251 7.35 -2.34 7.75
CA SER A 251 7.66 -3.78 7.68
C SER A 251 8.49 -4.25 8.88
N LEU A 252 9.52 -3.48 9.28
CA LEU A 252 10.41 -3.85 10.38
C LEU A 252 9.68 -3.85 11.73
N LEU A 253 8.80 -2.87 11.96
CA LEU A 253 7.88 -2.87 13.11
C LEU A 253 6.97 -4.10 13.12
N PHE A 254 6.40 -4.49 11.97
CA PHE A 254 5.57 -5.69 11.87
C PHE A 254 6.38 -6.99 12.02
N THR A 255 7.62 -7.05 11.52
CA THR A 255 8.54 -8.17 11.76
C THR A 255 8.86 -8.29 13.25
N TYR A 256 9.17 -7.20 13.93
CA TYR A 256 9.42 -7.20 15.38
C TYR A 256 8.21 -7.68 16.18
N LEU A 257 7.00 -7.26 15.81
CA LEU A 257 5.75 -7.76 16.42
C LEU A 257 5.49 -9.24 16.14
N SER A 258 5.60 -9.67 14.89
CA SER A 258 5.26 -11.04 14.45
C SER A 258 6.29 -12.11 14.83
N THR A 259 7.48 -11.71 15.25
CA THR A 259 8.55 -12.62 15.72
C THR A 259 8.69 -12.67 17.24
N ALA A 260 7.92 -11.86 17.98
CA ALA A 260 7.84 -11.94 19.43
C ALA A 260 7.27 -13.30 19.90
N SER A 261 7.77 -13.82 21.02
CA SER A 261 7.21 -15.04 21.62
C SER A 261 5.77 -14.82 22.06
N THR A 262 4.94 -15.86 22.06
CA THR A 262 3.51 -15.76 22.44
C THR A 262 3.29 -15.16 23.84
N GLN A 263 4.28 -15.27 24.73
CA GLN A 263 4.26 -14.65 26.06
C GLN A 263 4.57 -13.14 25.99
N ALA A 264 5.65 -12.75 25.28
CA ALA A 264 6.10 -11.36 25.17
C ALA A 264 5.33 -10.53 24.13
N MET A 265 4.49 -11.15 23.30
CA MET A 265 3.84 -10.49 22.15
C MET A 265 2.88 -9.35 22.57
N SER A 266 2.22 -9.46 23.73
CA SER A 266 1.39 -8.37 24.27
C SER A 266 2.23 -7.20 24.80
N GLU A 267 3.40 -7.49 25.37
CA GLU A 267 4.37 -6.49 25.83
C GLU A 267 4.98 -5.76 24.62
N CYS A 268 5.41 -6.50 23.60
CA CYS A 268 5.90 -5.96 22.33
C CYS A 268 4.86 -5.09 21.61
N ALA A 269 3.58 -5.51 21.58
CA ALA A 269 2.50 -4.68 21.05
C ALA A 269 2.30 -3.38 21.85
N SER A 270 2.36 -3.47 23.18
CA SER A 270 2.26 -2.29 24.06
C SER A 270 3.44 -1.34 23.85
N GLU A 271 4.66 -1.88 23.71
CA GLU A 271 5.90 -1.16 23.46
C GLU A 271 5.84 -0.41 22.11
N ILE A 272 5.44 -1.08 21.02
CA ILE A 272 5.22 -0.44 19.71
C ILE A 272 4.12 0.64 19.77
N LEU A 273 3.06 0.42 20.54
CA LEU A 273 2.01 1.42 20.75
C LEU A 273 2.52 2.66 21.51
N THR A 274 3.58 2.58 22.31
CA THR A 274 4.23 3.78 22.87
C THR A 274 4.99 4.57 21.80
N TYR A 275 5.66 3.89 20.87
CA TYR A 275 6.43 4.54 19.79
C TYR A 275 5.53 5.23 18.74
N LEU A 276 4.32 4.70 18.54
CA LEU A 276 3.32 5.28 17.62
C LEU A 276 2.47 6.39 18.26
N ARG A 277 2.62 6.63 19.57
CA ARG A 277 1.78 7.58 20.33
C ARG A 277 2.20 9.02 20.05
N ASP A 278 1.24 9.89 19.77
CA ASP A 278 1.43 11.35 19.72
C ASP A 278 2.13 11.82 21.02
N PRO A 279 3.20 12.63 20.93
CA PRO A 279 3.90 13.12 22.11
C PRO A 279 2.95 13.96 22.98
N CYS A 280 2.94 13.70 24.28
CA CYS A 280 2.09 14.43 25.21
C CYS A 280 2.61 15.87 25.38
N PRO A 281 1.80 16.91 25.12
CA PRO A 281 2.23 18.28 25.33
C PRO A 281 2.39 18.57 26.83
N GLU A 282 3.56 19.03 27.25
CA GLU A 282 3.88 19.35 28.67
C GLU A 282 3.00 20.46 29.27
N THR A 283 2.30 21.22 28.43
CA THR A 283 1.38 22.27 28.87
C THR A 283 0.12 21.66 29.48
N GLN A 284 0.13 21.54 30.82
CA GLN A 284 -1.01 21.12 31.63
C GLN A 284 -2.26 21.95 31.28
N GLN A 285 -3.18 21.33 30.53
CA GLN A 285 -4.43 21.99 30.14
C GLN A 285 -5.34 22.14 31.36
N VAL A 286 -5.92 23.32 31.53
CA VAL A 286 -6.83 23.62 32.64
C VAL A 286 -8.04 22.66 32.60
N ASP A 287 -8.50 22.17 33.75
CA ASP A 287 -9.44 21.03 33.83
C ASP A 287 -10.76 21.23 33.04
N PHE A 288 -11.23 22.47 32.88
CA PHE A 288 -12.42 22.77 32.07
C PHE A 288 -12.19 22.51 30.56
N ILE A 289 -10.94 22.59 30.10
CA ILE A 289 -10.52 22.27 28.72
C ILE A 289 -10.37 20.75 28.57
N ALA A 290 -9.77 20.08 29.55
CA ALA A 290 -9.57 18.63 29.53
C ALA A 290 -10.90 17.86 29.33
N ASN A 291 -11.98 18.32 29.94
CA ASN A 291 -13.33 17.75 29.80
C ASN A 291 -13.97 17.93 28.40
N ILE A 292 -13.37 18.72 27.50
CA ILE A 292 -13.87 18.99 26.13
C ILE A 292 -13.07 18.19 25.08
N TYR A 293 -11.81 17.85 25.36
CA TYR A 293 -10.92 17.19 24.40
C TYR A 293 -10.98 15.66 24.51
N GLN A 294 -11.70 15.01 23.59
CA GLN A 294 -11.51 13.57 23.35
C GLN A 294 -10.05 13.31 22.94
N PRO A 295 -9.31 12.42 23.64
CA PRO A 295 -7.92 12.12 23.33
C PRO A 295 -7.78 11.44 21.96
N ARG A 296 -6.67 11.74 21.25
CA ARG A 296 -6.38 11.23 19.90
C ARG A 296 -4.93 10.77 19.81
N PRO A 297 -4.57 9.70 20.54
CA PRO A 297 -3.18 9.33 20.79
C PRO A 297 -2.43 8.80 19.57
N TYR A 298 -3.08 8.59 18.43
CA TYR A 298 -2.46 8.10 17.19
C TYR A 298 -2.78 9.03 16.00
N ARG A 299 -3.01 10.33 16.26
CA ARG A 299 -3.37 11.35 15.26
C ARG A 299 -2.27 11.53 14.22
N VAL A 300 -0.99 11.51 14.61
CA VAL A 300 0.15 11.64 13.69
C VAL A 300 0.24 10.43 12.75
N TRP A 301 0.16 9.22 13.30
CA TRP A 301 0.11 7.98 12.50
C TRP A 301 -1.12 7.95 11.57
N SER A 302 -2.30 8.39 12.05
CA SER A 302 -3.51 8.47 11.23
C SER A 302 -3.44 9.57 10.17
N LYS A 303 -2.76 10.69 10.44
CA LYS A 303 -2.46 11.78 9.49
C LYS A 303 -1.62 11.26 8.31
N GLU A 304 -0.57 10.48 8.58
CA GLU A 304 0.26 9.85 7.55
C GLU A 304 -0.58 8.94 6.63
N VAL A 305 -1.26 7.95 7.21
CA VAL A 305 -2.14 7.02 6.47
C VAL A 305 -3.25 7.75 5.69
N THR A 306 -3.73 8.88 6.22
CA THR A 306 -4.72 9.74 5.56
C THR A 306 -4.12 10.60 4.43
N ASN A 307 -2.82 10.89 4.42
CA ASN A 307 -2.18 11.66 3.35
C ASN A 307 -1.95 10.81 2.11
N VAL A 308 -1.47 9.58 2.25
CA VAL A 308 -1.29 8.64 1.14
C VAL A 308 -2.59 8.47 0.33
N THR A 309 -3.75 8.41 1.00
CA THR A 309 -5.04 8.32 0.30
C THR A 309 -5.45 9.61 -0.42
N LYS A 310 -5.00 10.80 0.01
CA LYS A 310 -5.23 12.06 -0.74
C LYS A 310 -4.36 12.16 -1.99
N GLU A 311 -3.13 11.66 -1.89
CA GLU A 311 -2.12 11.76 -2.93
C GLU A 311 -2.39 10.79 -4.09
N VAL A 312 -2.97 9.62 -3.80
CA VAL A 312 -3.03 8.50 -4.76
C VAL A 312 -4.46 8.09 -5.20
N PHE A 313 -5.48 8.16 -4.34
CA PHE A 313 -6.76 7.43 -4.56
C PHE A 313 -7.75 8.15 -5.52
N TRP A 314 -7.29 8.76 -6.61
CA TRP A 314 -8.15 9.58 -7.49
C TRP A 314 -8.67 8.90 -8.76
N ILE A 315 -8.22 7.67 -9.11
CA ILE A 315 -8.56 7.03 -10.39
C ILE A 315 -9.60 5.90 -10.26
N PHE A 316 -9.49 5.01 -9.26
CA PHE A 316 -10.22 3.73 -9.24
C PHE A 316 -11.11 3.53 -8.00
N LEU A 317 -12.00 4.49 -7.73
CA LEU A 317 -12.93 4.43 -6.60
C LEU A 317 -14.33 3.94 -6.97
N HIS A 318 -14.80 3.00 -6.15
CA HIS A 318 -16.09 2.33 -6.21
C HIS A 318 -16.77 2.49 -4.84
N HIS A 319 -17.52 3.58 -4.64
CA HIS A 319 -18.12 3.90 -3.34
C HIS A 319 -19.10 2.84 -2.81
N LEU A 320 -19.67 2.03 -3.70
CA LEU A 320 -20.58 0.91 -3.41
C LEU A 320 -19.86 -0.42 -3.09
N ASN A 321 -18.52 -0.44 -3.02
CA ASN A 321 -17.81 -1.59 -2.46
C ASN A 321 -18.33 -1.87 -1.05
N VAL A 322 -18.44 -3.15 -0.68
CA VAL A 322 -18.74 -3.61 0.67
C VAL A 322 -17.70 -4.67 1.02
N ILE A 323 -17.04 -4.53 2.17
CA ILE A 323 -16.07 -5.54 2.62
C ILE A 323 -16.80 -6.86 2.90
N PRO A 324 -16.39 -7.98 2.27
CA PRO A 324 -16.95 -9.29 2.58
C PRO A 324 -16.73 -9.64 4.05
N ILE A 325 -17.79 -10.08 4.73
CA ILE A 325 -17.66 -10.76 6.02
C ILE A 325 -17.30 -12.21 5.71
N ALA A 326 -16.27 -12.75 6.35
CA ALA A 326 -15.97 -14.17 6.29
C ALA A 326 -17.12 -14.97 6.93
N SER A 327 -17.91 -15.66 6.12
CA SER A 327 -18.72 -16.80 6.55
C SER A 327 -17.77 -17.97 6.79
N ARG A 328 -17.22 -18.04 8.00
CA ARG A 328 -16.55 -19.25 8.50
C ARG A 328 -17.66 -20.24 8.85
N ASP A 329 -17.58 -21.48 8.36
CA ASP A 329 -18.52 -22.52 8.78
C ASP A 329 -18.36 -22.74 10.30
N ASP A 330 -19.45 -22.69 11.06
CA ASP A 330 -19.46 -22.86 12.53
C ASP A 330 -19.20 -24.33 12.96
N SER A 331 -18.75 -25.18 12.05
CA SER A 331 -18.37 -26.57 12.31
C SER A 331 -16.97 -26.67 12.91
N ILE A 332 -16.87 -27.28 14.09
CA ILE A 332 -15.64 -27.41 14.90
C ILE A 332 -15.15 -26.06 15.45
N ILE A 333 -15.97 -25.48 16.33
CA ILE A 333 -15.49 -24.51 17.31
C ILE A 333 -14.68 -25.27 18.37
N ASP A 334 -13.36 -25.42 18.15
CA ASP A 334 -12.43 -25.55 19.27
C ASP A 334 -12.49 -24.22 20.05
N GLN A 335 -13.26 -24.24 21.13
CA GLN A 335 -13.27 -23.16 22.11
C GLN A 335 -11.84 -23.06 22.68
N GLU A 336 -11.34 -21.84 22.88
CA GLU A 336 -9.93 -21.53 23.18
C GLU A 336 -8.91 -21.66 22.01
N GLN A 337 -9.36 -21.66 20.74
CA GLN A 337 -8.47 -21.13 19.69
C GLN A 337 -8.17 -19.66 19.97
N ASP A 338 -6.96 -19.41 20.48
CA ASP A 338 -6.32 -18.11 20.68
C ASP A 338 -6.72 -17.07 19.61
N TYR A 339 -7.24 -15.92 20.07
CA TYR A 339 -7.72 -14.82 19.23
C TYR A 339 -6.65 -14.35 18.24
N VAL A 340 -5.39 -14.35 18.67
CA VAL A 340 -4.22 -13.99 17.86
C VAL A 340 -4.17 -14.85 16.61
N LYS A 341 -4.26 -16.19 16.75
CA LYS A 341 -4.18 -17.15 15.64
C LYS A 341 -5.32 -17.01 14.62
N ARG A 342 -6.39 -16.29 14.96
CA ARG A 342 -7.59 -16.12 14.13
C ARG A 342 -7.69 -14.74 13.48
N HIS A 343 -7.02 -13.71 14.02
CA HIS A 343 -7.12 -12.32 13.54
C HIS A 343 -5.80 -11.58 13.34
N PHE A 344 -4.64 -12.17 13.70
CA PHE A 344 -3.33 -11.61 13.35
C PHE A 344 -3.10 -11.72 11.82
N PRO A 345 -2.45 -10.73 11.16
CA PRO A 345 -2.28 -10.77 9.70
C PRO A 345 -1.46 -11.97 9.22
N VAL A 346 -1.99 -12.65 8.20
CA VAL A 346 -1.33 -13.80 7.56
C VAL A 346 -0.47 -13.30 6.39
N PRO A 347 0.77 -13.81 6.19
CA PRO A 347 1.59 -13.49 5.04
C PRO A 347 0.84 -13.71 3.71
N ARG A 348 0.75 -12.65 2.89
CA ARG A 348 0.11 -12.71 1.57
C ARG A 348 0.97 -13.48 0.56
N PRO A 349 0.36 -14.23 -0.38
CA PRO A 349 1.10 -14.91 -1.43
C PRO A 349 1.81 -13.90 -2.36
N PRO A 350 2.96 -14.28 -2.97
CA PRO A 350 3.66 -13.41 -3.90
C PRO A 350 2.78 -13.07 -5.11
N VAL A 351 2.69 -11.78 -5.42
CA VAL A 351 1.83 -11.28 -6.51
C VAL A 351 2.52 -11.54 -7.87
N PRO A 352 1.85 -12.17 -8.84
CA PRO A 352 2.42 -12.37 -10.18
C PRO A 352 2.76 -11.04 -10.86
N ALA A 353 3.88 -11.02 -11.61
CA ALA A 353 4.27 -9.86 -12.40
C ALA A 353 3.17 -9.49 -13.42
N ALA A 354 2.67 -8.25 -13.35
CA ALA A 354 1.62 -7.74 -14.21
C ALA A 354 1.81 -6.22 -14.46
N PRO A 355 1.26 -5.64 -15.54
CA PRO A 355 1.56 -4.25 -15.94
C PRO A 355 1.11 -3.13 -14.98
N TYR A 356 0.46 -3.47 -13.87
CA TYR A 356 0.01 -2.55 -12.81
C TYR A 356 0.76 -2.76 -11.48
N VAL A 357 1.75 -3.66 -11.44
CA VAL A 357 2.60 -3.95 -10.29
C VAL A 357 3.91 -3.15 -10.41
N GLY A 358 4.36 -2.54 -9.32
CA GLY A 358 5.60 -1.74 -9.30
C GLY A 358 5.48 -0.33 -9.91
N GLY A 359 4.29 0.27 -9.85
CA GLY A 359 4.10 1.71 -10.09
C GLY A 359 3.64 2.40 -8.80
N VAL A 360 3.73 3.73 -8.74
CA VAL A 360 3.48 4.53 -7.51
C VAL A 360 2.15 4.19 -6.80
N GLU A 361 1.06 3.90 -7.52
CA GLU A 361 -0.21 3.48 -6.91
C GLU A 361 -0.14 2.09 -6.26
N TRP A 362 0.61 1.16 -6.87
CA TRP A 362 0.89 -0.17 -6.30
C TRP A 362 1.70 -0.05 -5.01
N ASP A 363 2.77 0.74 -5.01
CA ASP A 363 3.65 0.87 -3.85
C ASP A 363 2.97 1.62 -2.70
N ALA A 364 2.20 2.67 -3.02
CA ALA A 364 1.34 3.36 -2.05
C ALA A 364 0.27 2.46 -1.42
N THR A 365 -0.38 1.59 -2.21
CA THR A 365 -1.41 0.69 -1.68
C THR A 365 -0.83 -0.49 -0.89
N ASN A 366 0.40 -0.95 -1.21
CA ASN A 366 1.14 -1.89 -0.37
C ASN A 366 1.64 -1.21 0.92
N TYR A 367 2.06 0.06 0.86
CA TYR A 367 2.42 0.84 2.06
C TYR A 367 1.24 1.01 3.01
N LEU A 368 0.05 1.31 2.48
CA LEU A 368 -1.19 1.33 3.26
C LEU A 368 -1.55 -0.05 3.84
N ALA A 369 -1.36 -1.13 3.08
CA ALA A 369 -1.58 -2.48 3.58
C ALA A 369 -0.63 -2.84 4.73
N ALA A 370 0.65 -2.44 4.68
CA ALA A 370 1.61 -2.64 5.77
C ALA A 370 1.20 -1.90 7.06
N HIS A 371 0.66 -0.67 6.95
CA HIS A 371 0.09 0.05 8.09
C HIS A 371 -1.13 -0.63 8.71
N LEU A 372 -2.01 -1.20 7.87
CA LEU A 372 -3.19 -1.92 8.34
C LEU A 372 -2.84 -3.31 8.90
N ASP A 373 -1.81 -3.98 8.38
CA ASP A 373 -1.25 -5.19 9.00
C ASP A 373 -0.72 -4.88 10.39
N LEU A 374 0.10 -3.82 10.54
CA LEU A 374 0.62 -3.40 11.84
C LEU A 374 -0.53 -3.09 12.81
N MET A 375 -1.56 -2.34 12.39
CA MET A 375 -2.74 -2.08 13.21
C MET A 375 -3.49 -3.37 13.61
N ASN A 376 -3.78 -4.26 12.66
CA ASN A 376 -4.48 -5.51 12.92
C ASN A 376 -3.69 -6.42 13.87
N GLY A 377 -2.36 -6.48 13.71
CA GLY A 377 -1.46 -7.16 14.63
C GLY A 377 -1.54 -6.58 16.04
N LEU A 378 -1.31 -5.27 16.19
CA LEU A 378 -1.34 -4.59 17.50
C LEU A 378 -2.68 -4.74 18.23
N ILE A 379 -3.80 -4.80 17.51
CA ILE A 379 -5.12 -5.14 18.05
C ILE A 379 -5.19 -6.62 18.43
N ALA A 380 -4.81 -7.55 17.54
CA ALA A 380 -4.87 -8.98 17.81
C ALA A 380 -4.02 -9.39 19.03
N CYS A 381 -2.91 -8.70 19.29
CA CYS A 381 -2.00 -8.93 20.42
C CYS A 381 -2.51 -8.41 21.79
N GLN A 382 -3.66 -7.71 21.86
CA GLN A 382 -4.25 -7.34 23.15
C GLN A 382 -5.06 -8.53 23.71
N PRO A 383 -4.78 -9.02 24.93
CA PRO A 383 -5.34 -10.29 25.40
C PRO A 383 -6.85 -10.20 25.68
N THR A 384 -7.32 -9.13 26.31
CA THR A 384 -8.75 -8.96 26.60
C THR A 384 -9.50 -8.24 25.47
N ARG A 385 -10.80 -8.55 25.34
CA ARG A 385 -11.73 -7.88 24.42
C ARG A 385 -11.85 -6.39 24.75
N GLU A 386 -11.77 -6.07 26.03
CA GLU A 386 -11.88 -4.75 26.62
C GLU A 386 -10.68 -3.89 26.20
N GLN A 387 -9.45 -4.42 26.26
CA GLN A 387 -8.25 -3.75 25.74
C GLN A 387 -8.31 -3.61 24.21
N ARG A 388 -8.76 -4.64 23.46
CA ARG A 388 -8.94 -4.53 21.99
C ARG A 388 -9.89 -3.40 21.60
N ASN A 389 -11.04 -3.30 22.28
CA ASN A 389 -12.02 -2.26 22.01
C ASN A 389 -11.57 -0.88 22.53
N THR A 390 -10.78 -0.81 23.60
CA THR A 390 -10.13 0.44 24.04
C THR A 390 -9.16 0.96 23.00
N LEU A 391 -8.31 0.10 22.43
CA LEU A 391 -7.40 0.46 21.34
C LEU A 391 -8.18 0.85 20.06
N ARG A 392 -9.28 0.17 19.72
CA ARG A 392 -10.16 0.59 18.61
C ARG A 392 -10.77 1.97 18.86
N GLU A 393 -11.16 2.31 20.09
CA GLU A 393 -11.63 3.67 20.43
C GLU A 393 -10.52 4.72 20.24
N GLU A 394 -9.31 4.48 20.76
CA GLU A 394 -8.16 5.38 20.57
C GLU A 394 -7.82 5.60 19.08
N LEU A 395 -7.85 4.53 18.27
CA LEU A 395 -7.64 4.58 16.82
C LEU A 395 -8.79 5.27 16.07
N ARG A 396 -10.03 5.05 16.49
CA ARG A 396 -11.24 5.70 15.93
C ARG A 396 -11.24 7.20 16.18
N ALA A 397 -10.97 7.63 17.42
CA ALA A 397 -10.84 9.04 17.80
C ALA A 397 -9.70 9.74 17.05
N SER A 398 -8.60 9.02 16.79
CA SER A 398 -7.46 9.47 16.00
C SER A 398 -7.75 9.59 14.50
N GLY A 399 -8.71 8.82 13.97
CA GLY A 399 -9.27 8.97 12.63
C GLY A 399 -9.25 7.73 11.73
N PHE A 400 -8.78 6.57 12.20
CA PHE A 400 -8.51 5.43 11.31
C PHE A 400 -9.75 4.86 10.61
N GLU A 401 -10.86 4.67 11.31
CA GLU A 401 -12.10 4.20 10.68
C GLU A 401 -12.58 5.13 9.57
N LYS A 402 -12.35 6.44 9.72
CA LYS A 402 -12.73 7.46 8.74
C LYS A 402 -11.96 7.34 7.42
N VAL A 403 -10.68 6.97 7.45
CA VAL A 403 -9.90 6.71 6.22
C VAL A 403 -10.17 5.30 5.68
N MET A 404 -10.32 4.30 6.55
CA MET A 404 -10.67 2.93 6.16
C MET A 404 -12.01 2.86 5.42
N GLY A 405 -13.08 3.40 6.00
CA GLY A 405 -14.39 3.49 5.36
C GLY A 405 -14.48 4.61 4.32
N GLY A 406 -13.92 5.79 4.57
CA GLY A 406 -14.07 6.95 3.68
C GLY A 406 -13.34 6.82 2.34
N SER A 407 -12.20 6.12 2.31
CA SER A 407 -11.33 6.00 1.14
C SER A 407 -10.94 4.56 0.84
N MET A 408 -10.36 3.82 1.79
CA MET A 408 -9.70 2.54 1.52
C MET A 408 -10.67 1.46 1.01
N ARG A 409 -11.84 1.27 1.65
CA ARG A 409 -12.89 0.36 1.15
C ARG A 409 -13.20 0.58 -0.32
N THR A 410 -13.18 1.84 -0.75
CA THR A 410 -13.65 2.22 -2.09
C THR A 410 -12.64 1.93 -3.19
N CYS A 411 -11.37 1.62 -2.92
CA CYS A 411 -10.44 1.25 -3.97
C CYS A 411 -10.81 -0.10 -4.61
N LYS A 412 -10.44 -0.32 -5.87
CA LYS A 412 -10.79 -1.54 -6.62
C LYS A 412 -10.07 -2.80 -6.12
N GLU A 413 -10.80 -3.71 -5.47
CA GLU A 413 -10.26 -4.97 -4.89
C GLU A 413 -9.35 -5.76 -5.85
N LYS A 414 -9.72 -5.88 -7.13
CA LYS A 414 -8.92 -6.62 -8.14
C LYS A 414 -7.48 -6.08 -8.31
N PHE A 415 -7.23 -4.81 -8.02
CA PHE A 415 -5.90 -4.20 -8.15
C PHE A 415 -5.22 -3.96 -6.80
N TYR A 416 -5.99 -3.75 -5.72
CA TYR A 416 -5.45 -3.40 -4.39
C TYR A 416 -5.90 -4.42 -3.33
N GLY A 417 -5.82 -5.71 -3.70
CA GLY A 417 -6.31 -6.82 -2.88
C GLY A 417 -5.74 -6.83 -1.46
N ALA A 418 -4.45 -6.49 -1.30
CA ALA A 418 -3.80 -6.38 0.00
C ALA A 418 -4.53 -5.43 0.97
N VAL A 419 -4.98 -4.26 0.50
CA VAL A 419 -5.76 -3.31 1.32
C VAL A 419 -7.11 -3.91 1.72
N HIS A 420 -7.79 -4.58 0.78
CA HIS A 420 -9.07 -5.25 1.05
C HIS A 420 -8.92 -6.41 2.02
N ASP A 421 -7.84 -7.17 1.94
CA ASP A 421 -7.57 -8.29 2.86
C ASP A 421 -7.30 -7.79 4.28
N CYS A 422 -6.56 -6.69 4.45
CA CYS A 422 -6.44 -6.03 5.76
C CYS A 422 -7.79 -5.56 6.32
N LEU A 423 -8.68 -5.03 5.47
CA LEU A 423 -10.02 -4.59 5.87
C LEU A 423 -10.93 -5.78 6.21
N LYS A 424 -10.81 -6.92 5.51
CA LYS A 424 -11.50 -8.18 5.86
C LYS A 424 -11.07 -8.67 7.24
N THR A 425 -9.76 -8.67 7.54
CA THR A 425 -9.22 -8.99 8.87
C THR A 425 -9.78 -8.04 9.93
N TRP A 426 -9.72 -6.73 9.71
CA TRP A 426 -10.23 -5.74 10.68
C TRP A 426 -11.73 -5.91 10.96
N VAL A 427 -12.55 -6.08 9.91
CA VAL A 427 -14.00 -6.28 10.03
C VAL A 427 -14.34 -7.61 10.71
N SER A 428 -13.56 -8.68 10.45
CA SER A 428 -13.68 -9.97 11.14
C SER A 428 -13.37 -9.85 12.64
N ALA A 429 -12.24 -9.23 12.98
CA ALA A 429 -11.79 -8.99 14.34
C ALA A 429 -12.78 -8.13 15.15
N ALA A 430 -13.28 -7.05 14.52
CA ALA A 430 -14.28 -6.15 15.09
C ALA A 430 -15.64 -6.85 15.28
N ARG A 431 -16.08 -7.69 14.34
CA ARG A 431 -17.31 -8.49 14.46
C ARG A 431 -17.25 -9.43 15.67
N GLU A 432 -16.14 -10.12 15.89
CA GLU A 432 -16.00 -11.03 17.04
C GLU A 432 -15.99 -10.29 18.38
N ASP A 433 -15.30 -9.16 18.48
CA ASP A 433 -15.31 -8.33 19.68
C ASP A 433 -16.61 -7.50 19.85
N GLY A 434 -17.60 -7.65 18.96
CA GLY A 434 -18.87 -6.91 18.98
C GLY A 434 -18.72 -5.40 18.82
N TRP A 435 -17.66 -4.95 18.14
CA TRP A 435 -17.41 -3.56 17.78
C TRP A 435 -18.20 -3.18 16.52
N ASP A 436 -18.59 -1.90 16.38
CA ASP A 436 -19.38 -1.47 15.22
C ASP A 436 -18.53 -1.34 13.95
N TYR A 437 -18.43 -2.43 13.20
CA TYR A 437 -17.67 -2.50 11.97
C TYR A 437 -18.37 -1.88 10.74
N ARG A 438 -19.63 -1.44 10.85
CA ARG A 438 -20.47 -1.11 9.68
C ARG A 438 -19.90 0.05 8.85
N PHE A 439 -19.39 1.11 9.48
CA PHE A 439 -18.82 2.24 8.74
C PHE A 439 -17.58 1.85 7.90
N VAL A 440 -16.72 0.98 8.43
CA VAL A 440 -15.55 0.48 7.69
C VAL A 440 -15.99 -0.49 6.58
N ARG A 441 -16.95 -1.38 6.89
CA ARG A 441 -17.44 -2.41 5.99
C ARG A 441 -18.26 -1.87 4.81
N GLU A 442 -19.12 -0.87 5.04
CA GLU A 442 -20.16 -0.42 4.10
C GLU A 442 -20.05 1.07 3.76
N GLY A 443 -19.58 1.90 4.71
CA GLY A 443 -19.35 3.33 4.54
C GLY A 443 -20.34 4.22 5.31
N PRO A 444 -20.42 5.51 4.96
CA PRO A 444 -21.49 6.38 5.45
C PRO A 444 -22.85 5.87 4.96
N GLU A 445 -23.84 5.83 5.86
CA GLU A 445 -25.18 5.33 5.55
C GLU A 445 -25.84 6.13 4.40
N PRO A 446 -26.61 5.49 3.49
CA PRO A 446 -27.28 6.17 2.39
C PRO A 446 -28.20 7.30 2.88
N GLY A 447 -27.85 8.55 2.58
CA GLY A 447 -28.54 9.75 3.07
C GLY A 447 -27.75 10.57 4.09
N SER A 448 -26.65 10.03 4.63
CA SER A 448 -25.69 10.79 5.44
C SER A 448 -25.18 12.03 4.69
N PRO A 449 -24.97 13.19 5.35
CA PRO A 449 -24.47 14.40 4.70
C PRO A 449 -23.05 14.18 4.14
N ALA A 450 -22.96 14.01 2.83
CA ALA A 450 -21.73 13.65 2.10
C ALA A 450 -20.74 14.82 2.02
N LYS A 451 -20.03 15.04 3.14
CA LYS A 451 -19.18 16.20 3.45
C LYS A 451 -20.00 17.46 3.76
N SER A 452 -19.48 18.31 4.66
CA SER A 452 -20.00 19.66 4.86
C SER A 452 -20.00 20.41 3.52
N PRO A 453 -21.03 21.19 3.18
CA PRO A 453 -21.10 21.87 1.89
C PRO A 453 -19.89 22.78 1.73
N THR A 454 -19.04 22.47 0.74
CA THR A 454 -17.95 23.33 0.33
C THR A 454 -18.54 24.71 0.06
N LYS A 455 -18.17 25.73 0.83
CA LYS A 455 -18.71 27.08 0.66
C LYS A 455 -18.37 27.59 -0.74
N SER A 456 -19.32 27.43 -1.65
CA SER A 456 -19.34 28.16 -2.91
C SER A 456 -19.25 29.65 -2.56
N PRO A 457 -18.53 30.48 -3.34
CA PRO A 457 -18.49 31.91 -3.11
C PRO A 457 -19.84 32.54 -3.51
N GLN A 458 -20.86 32.32 -2.68
CA GLN A 458 -22.03 33.17 -2.64
C GLN A 458 -21.53 34.59 -2.42
N LYS A 459 -21.84 35.49 -3.35
CA LYS A 459 -21.57 36.92 -3.19
C LYS A 459 -22.23 37.36 -1.89
N LYS A 460 -21.42 37.64 -0.86
CA LYS A 460 -21.92 38.32 0.34
C LYS A 460 -22.58 39.61 -0.11
N ARG A 461 -23.87 39.76 0.20
CA ARG A 461 -24.46 41.09 0.32
C ARG A 461 -23.67 41.80 1.43
N VAL A 462 -23.23 43.03 1.19
CA VAL A 462 -22.49 43.79 2.21
C VAL A 462 -23.50 44.27 3.24
N GLU A 463 -23.60 43.53 4.34
CA GLU A 463 -24.18 44.04 5.58
C GLU A 463 -23.07 44.79 6.33
N GLU A 464 -23.37 46.00 6.82
CA GLU A 464 -22.41 46.78 7.58
C GLU A 464 -22.05 46.08 8.91
N PRO A 465 -20.80 46.17 9.39
CA PRO A 465 -20.42 45.58 10.67
C PRO A 465 -21.20 46.22 11.82
N PRO A 466 -21.70 45.43 12.80
CA PRO A 466 -22.50 45.96 13.90
C PRO A 466 -21.67 46.91 14.78
N LYS A 467 -22.15 48.15 14.91
CA LYS A 467 -21.49 49.21 15.68
C LYS A 467 -21.72 48.96 17.17
N ILE A 468 -20.69 48.49 17.88
CA ILE A 468 -20.70 48.34 19.34
C ILE A 468 -20.61 49.74 19.95
N ALA A 469 -21.71 50.21 20.55
CA ALA A 469 -21.76 51.49 21.23
C ALA A 469 -21.11 51.41 22.63
N LEU A 470 -19.80 51.67 22.70
CA LEU A 470 -19.09 51.87 23.96
C LEU A 470 -19.41 53.27 24.53
N ALA A 471 -20.44 53.34 25.38
CA ALA A 471 -20.77 54.53 26.15
C ALA A 471 -19.74 54.73 27.29
N ILE A 472 -18.56 55.26 26.94
CA ILE A 472 -17.57 55.75 27.90
C ILE A 472 -17.66 57.28 27.89
N ASP A 473 -18.36 57.83 28.88
CA ASP A 473 -18.50 59.26 29.05
C ASP A 473 -17.21 59.86 29.62
N LEU A 474 -16.61 60.80 28.90
CA LEU A 474 -15.33 61.43 29.24
C LEU A 474 -15.38 62.91 28.88
N GLU A 475 -15.92 63.71 29.80
CA GLU A 475 -15.92 65.17 29.74
C GLU A 475 -14.51 65.70 29.46
N LYS A 476 -14.30 66.29 28.26
CA LYS A 476 -13.11 67.10 27.97
C LYS A 476 -13.48 68.49 27.49
N LYS A 477 -13.70 69.32 28.52
CA LYS A 477 -13.79 70.78 28.51
C LYS A 477 -12.77 71.41 27.56
N ALA A 478 -13.23 71.99 26.45
CA ALA A 478 -12.38 72.67 25.47
C ALA A 478 -12.06 74.13 25.91
N PRO A 479 -10.82 74.61 25.75
CA PRO A 479 -10.52 76.03 25.75
C PRO A 479 -10.76 76.62 24.34
N ALA A 480 -11.36 77.80 24.28
CA ALA A 480 -11.58 78.52 23.01
C ALA A 480 -10.31 79.25 22.54
N LYS A 481 -10.24 79.51 21.23
CA LYS A 481 -9.49 80.64 20.65
C LYS A 481 -10.13 81.08 19.33
N GLU A 482 -10.19 82.40 19.15
CA GLU A 482 -10.55 83.09 17.91
C GLU A 482 -9.52 82.77 16.79
N ALA A 483 -9.90 82.72 15.50
CA ALA A 483 -10.07 83.86 14.57
C ALA A 483 -8.82 84.76 14.49
N ASP A 484 -8.41 85.28 13.32
CA ASP A 484 -8.99 85.27 11.97
C ASP A 484 -7.86 85.40 10.92
N LEU A 485 -8.20 85.36 9.61
CA LEU A 485 -7.62 86.12 8.48
C LEU A 485 -7.61 85.34 7.15
N ASP A 486 -7.94 86.07 6.07
CA ASP A 486 -7.66 85.91 4.63
C ASP A 486 -7.01 84.61 4.11
N GLY A 487 -7.44 84.03 2.99
CA GLY A 487 -8.22 84.60 1.87
C GLY A 487 -7.64 84.11 0.54
N TRP A 488 -8.09 84.70 -0.59
CA TRP A 488 -7.67 84.41 -1.98
C TRP A 488 -8.17 83.11 -2.64
N ILE A 489 -9.24 83.30 -3.43
CA ILE A 489 -9.66 82.57 -4.66
C ILE A 489 -10.05 81.10 -4.48
#